data_AF-A0A1J4RKT5-F1
#
_entry.id   AF-A0A1J4RKT5-F1
#
_cell.length_a   1.000
_cell.length_b   1.000
_cell.length_c   1.000
_cell.angle_alpha   90.00
_cell.angle_beta   90.00
_cell.angle_gamma   90.00
#
_symmetry.space_group_name_H-M   'P 1'
#
loop_
_entity.id
_entity.type
_entity.pdbx_description
1 polymer ?
#
loop_
_entity_poly.entity_id
_entity_poly.type
_entity_poly.pdbx_seq_one_letter_code
_entity_poly.pdbx_strand_id
1 'polypeptide(L)'
;MEFYFIDNQRMKMSDVLASTFPTSKTARIAVAFAKHSGIRLIEEPLTKCLDNGGKVEFVVGLDFHTTDATVLQTFRAFSKSYSNFSFYCFSDPSDNTVTYHPKLYLFENKGLVKSIVGSSNLTKGGLSENIEVNVLLEMESDSEKAENIFDIYAGIKYQPSRFAPDDEYIQAYEAILEEAEQPKYRRQDTKNAIERLRELEKSLPKPYTRTSALQGWQKLVFLKLPDDEFQTGDLYKHASEFTQTYPENKNVEPKIRQVLQQLRDLGVILHLGEGRWKKNDFLLK
;
A
#
# COMPACT_ATOMS: atom_id res chain seq x y z
N MET A 1 8.97 -18.01 12.76
CA MET A 1 7.86 -17.63 11.85
C MET A 1 6.80 -18.67 12.01
N GLU A 2 5.65 -18.24 12.48
CA GLU A 2 4.45 -19.08 12.56
C GLU A 2 3.49 -18.68 11.44
N PHE A 3 2.64 -19.62 11.02
CA PHE A 3 1.60 -19.34 10.03
C PHE A 3 0.29 -20.02 10.38
N TYR A 4 -0.81 -19.38 10.00
CA TYR A 4 -2.17 -19.84 10.26
C TYR A 4 -3.03 -19.64 9.00
N PHE A 5 -3.91 -20.60 8.70
CA PHE A 5 -4.85 -20.48 7.58
C PHE A 5 -6.16 -19.83 8.02
N ILE A 6 -6.66 -18.89 7.21
CA ILE A 6 -7.94 -18.20 7.42
C ILE A 6 -8.81 -18.47 6.20
N ASP A 7 -9.94 -19.13 6.41
CA ASP A 7 -10.85 -19.62 5.36
C ASP A 7 -12.31 -19.16 5.52
N ASN A 8 -12.59 -18.35 6.55
CA ASN A 8 -13.93 -17.94 7.01
C ASN A 8 -14.84 -19.09 7.48
N GLN A 9 -14.34 -20.32 7.58
CA GLN A 9 -15.07 -21.45 8.16
C GLN A 9 -14.58 -21.77 9.57
N ARG A 10 -13.27 -21.91 9.74
CA ARG A 10 -12.62 -22.23 11.03
C ARG A 10 -12.17 -20.98 11.75
N MET A 11 -11.68 -20.01 10.99
CA MET A 11 -11.19 -18.73 11.46
C MET A 11 -11.65 -17.68 10.46
N LYS A 12 -12.40 -16.68 10.94
CA LYS A 12 -12.84 -15.57 10.09
C LYS A 12 -11.80 -14.49 10.05
N MET A 13 -11.64 -13.91 8.86
CA MET A 13 -10.75 -12.77 8.68
C MET A 13 -11.18 -11.58 9.56
N SER A 14 -12.49 -11.33 9.68
CA SER A 14 -13.05 -10.31 10.58
C SER A 14 -12.64 -10.48 12.05
N ASP A 15 -12.62 -11.71 12.58
CA ASP A 15 -12.22 -11.98 13.98
C ASP A 15 -10.71 -11.72 14.19
N VAL A 16 -9.88 -12.08 13.20
CA VAL A 16 -8.44 -11.80 13.22
C VAL A 16 -8.19 -10.29 13.16
N LEU A 17 -8.91 -9.56 12.30
CA LEU A 17 -8.82 -8.11 12.22
C LEU A 17 -9.29 -7.44 13.51
N ALA A 18 -10.38 -7.91 14.11
CA ALA A 18 -10.93 -7.37 15.35
C ALA A 18 -9.97 -7.47 16.54
N SER A 19 -9.17 -8.54 16.61
CA SER A 19 -8.15 -8.71 17.65
C SER A 19 -6.83 -7.99 17.31
N THR A 20 -6.51 -7.82 16.02
CA THR A 20 -5.20 -7.27 15.59
C THR A 20 -5.19 -5.75 15.55
N PHE A 21 -6.23 -5.10 15.01
CA PHE A 21 -6.27 -3.63 14.89
C PHE A 21 -6.04 -2.91 16.23
N PRO A 22 -6.78 -3.20 17.33
CA PRO A 22 -6.69 -2.39 18.55
C PRO A 22 -5.30 -2.37 19.21
N THR A 23 -4.47 -3.37 18.92
CA THR A 23 -3.13 -3.52 19.51
C THR A 23 -2.01 -3.03 18.60
N SER A 24 -2.32 -2.65 17.36
CA SER A 24 -1.32 -2.32 16.35
C SER A 24 -0.77 -0.91 16.53
N LYS A 25 0.56 -0.74 16.44
CA LYS A 25 1.19 0.59 16.30
C LYS A 25 1.06 1.11 14.88
N THR A 26 1.13 0.22 13.91
CA THR A 26 0.89 0.54 12.50
C THR A 26 0.02 -0.53 11.86
N ALA A 27 -0.97 -0.12 11.07
CA ALA A 27 -1.79 -0.97 10.22
C ALA A 27 -1.76 -0.43 8.78
N ARG A 28 -1.36 -1.27 7.83
CA ARG A 28 -1.16 -0.96 6.41
C ARG A 28 -1.95 -1.97 5.58
N ILE A 29 -3.01 -1.52 4.93
CA ILE A 29 -3.93 -2.39 4.20
C ILE A 29 -3.89 -2.01 2.73
N ALA A 30 -3.72 -3.00 1.85
CA ALA A 30 -3.81 -2.84 0.41
C ALA A 30 -4.78 -3.88 -0.16
N VAL A 31 -5.90 -3.43 -0.72
CA VAL A 31 -6.95 -4.31 -1.27
C VAL A 31 -7.37 -3.85 -2.66
N ALA A 32 -7.66 -4.82 -3.53
CA ALA A 32 -8.09 -4.56 -4.89
C ALA A 32 -9.38 -3.75 -4.94
N PHE A 33 -10.31 -4.04 -4.03
CA PHE A 33 -11.51 -3.24 -3.84
C PHE A 33 -12.06 -3.36 -2.42
N ALA A 34 -12.93 -2.43 -2.05
CA ALA A 34 -13.59 -2.40 -0.75
C ALA A 34 -15.08 -2.10 -0.88
N LYS A 35 -15.88 -2.75 -0.06
CA LYS A 35 -17.32 -2.48 0.06
C LYS A 35 -17.59 -1.91 1.44
N HIS A 36 -18.58 -1.02 1.56
CA HIS A 36 -18.93 -0.44 2.86
C HIS A 36 -19.39 -1.52 3.85
N SER A 37 -19.93 -2.64 3.34
CA SER A 37 -20.24 -3.83 4.12
C SER A 37 -19.01 -4.44 4.85
N GLY A 38 -17.81 -4.34 4.27
CA GLY A 38 -16.57 -4.77 4.91
C GLY A 38 -16.08 -3.77 5.95
N ILE A 39 -16.20 -2.47 5.67
CA ILE A 39 -15.84 -1.41 6.63
C ILE A 39 -16.62 -1.55 7.93
N ARG A 40 -17.94 -1.77 7.86
CA ARG A 40 -18.78 -1.94 9.06
C ARG A 40 -18.32 -3.08 9.98
N LEU A 41 -17.68 -4.13 9.43
CA LEU A 41 -17.17 -5.24 10.24
C LEU A 41 -15.90 -4.86 11.01
N ILE A 42 -15.16 -3.86 10.54
CA ILE A 42 -13.86 -3.46 11.12
C ILE A 42 -13.87 -2.06 11.71
N GLU A 43 -14.98 -1.32 11.64
CA GLU A 43 -15.07 0.08 12.03
C GLU A 43 -14.72 0.29 13.52
N GLU A 44 -15.30 -0.51 14.40
CA GLU A 44 -15.00 -0.46 15.84
C GLU A 44 -13.53 -0.77 16.14
N PRO A 45 -12.94 -1.91 15.71
CA PRO A 45 -11.54 -2.21 16.01
C PRO A 45 -10.57 -1.24 15.31
N LEU A 46 -10.88 -0.74 14.11
CA LEU A 46 -10.13 0.31 13.43
C LEU A 46 -10.10 1.61 14.25
N THR A 47 -11.26 2.04 14.75
CA THR A 47 -11.38 3.24 15.60
C THR A 47 -10.55 3.08 16.87
N LYS A 48 -10.63 1.92 17.54
CA LYS A 48 -9.79 1.63 18.71
C LYS A 48 -8.29 1.70 18.42
N CYS A 49 -7.84 1.25 17.25
CA CYS A 49 -6.45 1.38 16.82
C CYS A 49 -6.04 2.86 16.75
N LEU A 50 -6.87 3.69 16.11
CA LEU A 50 -6.63 5.12 15.95
C LEU A 50 -6.62 5.86 17.29
N ASP A 51 -7.59 5.57 18.17
CA ASP A 51 -7.70 6.14 19.52
C ASP A 51 -6.49 5.78 20.40
N ASN A 52 -5.94 4.58 20.22
CA ASN A 52 -4.71 4.13 20.89
C ASN A 52 -3.43 4.76 20.30
N GLY A 53 -3.55 5.68 19.34
CA GLY A 53 -2.44 6.34 18.68
C GLY A 53 -1.77 5.49 17.58
N GLY A 54 -2.38 4.36 17.21
CA GLY A 54 -1.95 3.54 16.09
C GLY A 54 -2.10 4.28 14.77
N LYS A 55 -1.14 4.11 13.85
CA LYS A 55 -1.20 4.71 12.52
C LYS A 55 -1.88 3.76 11.56
N VAL A 56 -2.91 4.21 10.85
CA VAL A 56 -3.64 3.38 9.90
C VAL A 56 -3.59 3.96 8.49
N GLU A 57 -3.26 3.10 7.53
CA GLU A 57 -3.13 3.45 6.14
C GLU A 57 -3.82 2.43 5.23
N PHE A 58 -4.62 2.93 4.29
CA PHE A 58 -5.30 2.11 3.27
C PHE A 58 -4.84 2.46 1.85
N VAL A 59 -4.69 1.45 0.99
CA VAL A 59 -4.53 1.60 -0.46
C VAL A 59 -5.60 0.76 -1.16
N VAL A 60 -6.59 1.41 -1.78
CA VAL A 60 -7.77 0.74 -2.34
C VAL A 60 -7.83 0.95 -3.85
N GLY A 61 -8.12 -0.11 -4.60
CA GLY A 61 -8.35 -0.01 -6.04
C GLY A 61 -9.76 0.49 -6.36
N LEU A 62 -9.84 1.31 -7.41
CA LEU A 62 -11.09 1.82 -7.98
C LEU A 62 -11.43 1.16 -9.31
N ASP A 63 -10.54 0.29 -9.81
CA ASP A 63 -10.71 -0.42 -11.08
C ASP A 63 -12.03 -1.19 -11.12
N PHE A 64 -12.64 -1.22 -12.31
CA PHE A 64 -13.94 -1.83 -12.58
C PHE A 64 -15.11 -1.28 -11.74
N HIS A 65 -14.96 -0.10 -11.12
CA HIS A 65 -16.04 0.54 -10.33
C HIS A 65 -16.55 -0.36 -9.19
N THR A 66 -15.66 -1.21 -8.65
CA THR A 66 -16.02 -2.21 -7.65
C THR A 66 -15.94 -1.71 -6.22
N THR A 67 -15.24 -0.62 -5.95
CA THR A 67 -15.20 0.02 -4.63
C THR A 67 -16.41 0.95 -4.45
N ASP A 68 -17.12 0.84 -3.32
CA ASP A 68 -18.27 1.73 -3.08
C ASP A 68 -17.79 3.16 -2.80
N ALA A 69 -18.46 4.18 -3.35
CA ALA A 69 -18.19 5.58 -3.03
C ALA A 69 -18.30 5.86 -1.52
N THR A 70 -19.23 5.19 -0.83
CA THR A 70 -19.40 5.27 0.63
C THR A 70 -18.15 4.83 1.42
N VAL A 71 -17.30 3.96 0.86
CA VAL A 71 -16.00 3.64 1.49
C VAL A 71 -15.08 4.86 1.46
N LEU A 72 -14.99 5.55 0.33
CA LEU A 72 -14.15 6.74 0.19
C LEU A 72 -14.66 7.89 1.08
N GLN A 73 -15.97 8.08 1.15
CA GLN A 73 -16.60 9.03 2.07
C GLN A 73 -16.25 8.71 3.53
N THR A 74 -16.32 7.43 3.92
CA THR A 74 -15.97 6.97 5.27
C THR A 74 -14.49 7.24 5.57
N PHE A 75 -13.59 6.88 4.66
CA PHE A 75 -12.15 7.14 4.81
C PHE A 75 -11.82 8.63 4.83
N ARG A 76 -12.55 9.45 4.08
CA ARG A 76 -12.43 10.90 4.10
C ARG A 76 -12.89 11.50 5.43
N ALA A 77 -13.94 10.94 6.06
CA ALA A 77 -14.35 11.33 7.40
C ALA A 77 -13.30 10.95 8.46
N PHE A 78 -12.71 9.74 8.35
CA PHE A 78 -11.60 9.32 9.21
C PHE A 78 -10.39 10.24 9.06
N SER A 79 -9.98 10.59 7.84
CA SER A 79 -8.80 11.46 7.63
C SER A 79 -9.00 12.90 8.13
N LYS A 80 -10.25 13.40 8.16
CA LYS A 80 -10.58 14.68 8.79
C LYS A 80 -10.56 14.61 10.33
N SER A 81 -10.89 13.44 10.90
CA SER A 81 -11.01 13.24 12.35
C SER A 81 -9.73 12.77 13.01
N TYR A 82 -8.86 12.07 12.27
CA TYR A 82 -7.66 11.41 12.79
C TYR A 82 -6.44 11.77 11.95
N SER A 83 -5.48 12.50 12.54
CA SER A 83 -4.21 12.85 11.88
C SER A 83 -3.30 11.63 11.64
N ASN A 84 -3.57 10.51 12.31
CA ASN A 84 -2.90 9.21 12.18
C ASN A 84 -3.62 8.25 11.21
N PHE A 85 -4.63 8.73 10.47
CA PHE A 85 -5.28 7.99 9.40
C PHE A 85 -4.90 8.57 8.03
N SER A 86 -4.62 7.70 7.06
CA SER A 86 -4.38 8.10 5.67
C SER A 86 -4.92 7.05 4.70
N PHE A 87 -5.27 7.46 3.48
CA PHE A 87 -5.67 6.51 2.45
C PHE A 87 -5.32 7.03 1.06
N TYR A 88 -5.12 6.09 0.14
CA TYR A 88 -4.81 6.34 -1.26
C TYR A 88 -5.64 5.43 -2.15
N CYS A 89 -5.91 5.89 -3.36
CA CYS A 89 -6.62 5.15 -4.39
C CYS A 89 -5.66 4.74 -5.52
N PHE A 90 -5.90 3.56 -6.09
CA PHE A 90 -5.42 3.18 -7.42
C PHE A 90 -6.55 3.40 -8.42
N SER A 91 -6.26 4.07 -9.53
CA SER A 91 -7.13 4.15 -10.71
C SER A 91 -6.24 3.98 -11.94
N ASP A 92 -6.60 3.09 -12.87
CA ASP A 92 -5.81 2.88 -14.09
C ASP A 92 -6.05 3.99 -15.15
N PRO A 93 -5.00 4.69 -15.59
CA PRO A 93 -5.10 5.63 -16.71
C PRO A 93 -5.29 4.98 -18.09
N SER A 94 -5.09 3.66 -18.29
CA SER A 94 -5.18 3.02 -19.62
C SER A 94 -5.62 1.55 -19.61
N ASP A 95 -6.40 1.12 -20.61
CA ASP A 95 -6.99 -0.24 -20.70
C ASP A 95 -6.00 -1.40 -20.91
N ASN A 96 -4.68 -1.17 -20.83
CA ASN A 96 -3.63 -2.12 -21.22
C ASN A 96 -2.56 -2.38 -20.13
N THR A 97 -2.85 -2.14 -18.84
CA THR A 97 -1.86 -2.31 -17.76
C THR A 97 -2.14 -3.48 -16.82
N VAL A 98 -1.20 -3.68 -15.89
CA VAL A 98 -1.22 -4.72 -14.86
C VAL A 98 -2.37 -4.46 -13.88
N THR A 99 -3.28 -5.41 -13.77
CA THR A 99 -4.43 -5.34 -12.86
C THR A 99 -3.99 -5.11 -11.40
N TYR A 100 -4.50 -4.06 -10.77
CA TYR A 100 -4.29 -3.83 -9.35
C TYR A 100 -5.13 -4.81 -8.51
N HIS A 101 -4.51 -5.92 -8.11
CA HIS A 101 -5.24 -6.98 -7.41
C HIS A 101 -4.70 -7.45 -6.04
N PRO A 102 -3.97 -6.63 -5.24
CA PRO A 102 -3.47 -7.09 -3.95
C PRO A 102 -4.61 -7.37 -2.97
N LYS A 103 -4.36 -8.26 -2.00
CA LYS A 103 -5.09 -8.35 -0.72
C LYS A 103 -4.04 -8.61 0.37
N LEU A 104 -3.52 -7.52 0.91
CA LEU A 104 -2.45 -7.51 1.91
C LEU A 104 -2.93 -6.70 3.11
N TYR A 105 -2.86 -7.31 4.29
CA TYR A 105 -3.13 -6.64 5.56
C TYR A 105 -1.90 -6.78 6.44
N LEU A 106 -1.25 -5.68 6.77
CA LEU A 106 0.05 -5.67 7.41
C LEU A 106 -0.01 -4.86 8.71
N PHE A 107 0.29 -5.51 9.82
CA PHE A 107 0.21 -4.96 11.16
C PHE A 107 1.56 -5.06 11.85
N GLU A 108 1.89 -4.06 12.64
CA GLU A 108 3.16 -3.99 13.36
C GLU A 108 2.92 -3.53 14.79
N ASN A 109 3.47 -4.28 15.76
CA ASN A 109 3.44 -3.92 17.17
C ASN A 109 4.61 -4.52 17.94
N LYS A 110 5.33 -3.71 18.73
CA LYS A 110 6.37 -4.15 19.68
C LYS A 110 7.36 -5.20 19.13
N GLY A 111 7.89 -4.97 17.92
CA GLY A 111 8.86 -5.89 17.30
C GLY A 111 8.24 -7.09 16.58
N LEU A 112 6.91 -7.25 16.64
CA LEU A 112 6.17 -8.29 15.93
C LEU A 112 5.45 -7.70 14.72
N VAL A 113 5.52 -8.40 13.60
CA VAL A 113 4.78 -8.10 12.38
C VAL A 113 3.81 -9.24 12.11
N LYS A 114 2.53 -8.89 11.92
CA LYS A 114 1.49 -9.80 11.44
C LYS A 114 1.10 -9.41 10.03
N SER A 115 1.20 -10.32 9.09
CA SER A 115 0.78 -10.10 7.70
C SER A 115 -0.27 -11.12 7.30
N ILE A 116 -1.35 -10.67 6.69
CA ILE A 116 -2.37 -11.54 6.10
C ILE A 116 -2.34 -11.34 4.59
N VAL A 117 -2.11 -12.43 3.87
CA VAL A 117 -2.04 -12.46 2.41
C VAL A 117 -2.97 -13.55 1.90
N GLY A 118 -3.78 -13.24 0.89
CA GLY A 118 -4.70 -14.23 0.33
C GLY A 118 -5.69 -13.66 -0.67
N SER A 119 -6.92 -14.16 -0.62
CA SER A 119 -7.99 -13.82 -1.57
C SER A 119 -8.94 -12.71 -1.07
N SER A 120 -8.89 -12.35 0.22
CA SER A 120 -9.96 -11.55 0.85
C SER A 120 -9.85 -10.05 0.63
N ASN A 121 -10.74 -9.51 -0.21
CA ASN A 121 -10.98 -8.07 -0.29
C ASN A 121 -11.78 -7.57 0.92
N LEU A 122 -11.78 -6.25 1.13
CA LEU A 122 -12.42 -5.62 2.28
C LEU A 122 -13.95 -5.51 2.08
N THR A 123 -14.63 -6.65 2.15
CA THR A 123 -16.07 -6.81 1.94
C THR A 123 -16.66 -7.77 2.96
N LYS A 124 -17.97 -7.74 3.23
CA LYS A 124 -18.58 -8.74 4.12
C LYS A 124 -18.32 -10.18 3.67
N GLY A 125 -18.41 -10.42 2.36
CA GLY A 125 -18.05 -11.68 1.71
C GLY A 125 -16.63 -12.12 2.06
N GLY A 126 -15.64 -11.32 1.67
CA GLY A 126 -14.23 -11.64 1.91
C GLY A 126 -13.84 -11.75 3.38
N LEU A 127 -14.49 -11.00 4.28
CA LEU A 127 -14.12 -10.98 5.68
C LEU A 127 -14.83 -12.04 6.54
N SER A 128 -15.93 -12.63 6.07
CA SER A 128 -16.78 -13.45 6.95
C SER A 128 -17.70 -14.50 6.29
N GLU A 129 -17.96 -14.45 4.98
CA GLU A 129 -18.99 -15.31 4.36
C GLU A 129 -18.47 -16.19 3.23
N ASN A 130 -17.59 -15.66 2.37
CA ASN A 130 -17.03 -16.41 1.24
C ASN A 130 -16.08 -17.50 1.71
N ILE A 131 -15.96 -18.56 0.91
CA ILE A 131 -14.85 -19.50 1.01
C ILE A 131 -13.60 -18.78 0.52
N GLU A 132 -12.70 -18.46 1.44
CA GLU A 132 -11.48 -17.70 1.19
C GLU A 132 -10.27 -18.58 1.48
N VAL A 133 -9.10 -18.19 0.98
CA VAL A 133 -7.83 -18.79 1.38
C VAL A 133 -6.86 -17.66 1.66
N ASN A 134 -6.55 -17.46 2.94
CA ASN A 134 -5.52 -16.54 3.38
C ASN A 134 -4.55 -17.23 4.33
N VAL A 135 -3.34 -16.68 4.40
CA VAL A 135 -2.33 -17.05 5.38
C VAL A 135 -2.04 -15.83 6.24
N LEU A 136 -2.22 -15.99 7.55
CA LEU A 136 -1.66 -15.11 8.56
C LEU A 136 -0.24 -15.57 8.85
N LEU A 137 0.73 -14.67 8.68
CA LEU A 137 2.15 -14.85 8.96
C LEU A 137 2.52 -14.01 10.17
N GLU A 138 3.22 -14.60 11.13
CA GLU A 138 3.80 -13.90 12.27
C GLU A 138 5.32 -13.97 12.22
N MET A 139 5.95 -12.79 12.25
CA MET A 139 7.38 -12.62 12.03
C MET A 139 7.95 -11.49 12.89
N GLU A 140 9.21 -11.64 13.32
CA GLU A 140 9.96 -10.57 13.96
C GLU A 140 10.20 -9.42 12.97
N SER A 141 10.07 -8.19 13.43
CA SER A 141 10.11 -6.98 12.59
C SER A 141 11.47 -6.75 11.93
N ASP A 142 12.54 -7.27 12.52
CA ASP A 142 13.91 -7.19 12.01
C ASP A 142 14.30 -8.38 11.11
N SER A 143 13.37 -9.31 10.86
CA SER A 143 13.62 -10.43 9.97
C SER A 143 13.56 -10.03 8.50
N GLU A 144 14.39 -10.68 7.66
CA GLU A 144 14.38 -10.49 6.20
C GLU A 144 12.98 -10.72 5.58
N LYS A 145 12.16 -11.58 6.20
CA LYS A 145 10.78 -11.83 5.77
C LYS A 145 9.87 -10.62 6.01
N ALA A 146 10.03 -9.95 7.15
CA ALA A 146 9.30 -8.70 7.44
C ALA A 146 9.73 -7.59 6.49
N GLU A 147 11.03 -7.46 6.21
CA GLU A 147 11.52 -6.51 5.23
C GLU A 147 10.94 -6.73 3.84
N ASN A 148 10.88 -7.98 3.38
CA ASN A 148 10.28 -8.32 2.09
C ASN A 148 8.80 -7.92 2.00
N ILE A 149 8.01 -8.10 3.08
CA ILE A 149 6.59 -7.68 3.05
C ILE A 149 6.44 -6.16 3.09
N PHE A 150 7.32 -5.45 3.79
CA PHE A 150 7.36 -3.99 3.77
C PHE A 150 7.74 -3.45 2.39
N ASP A 151 8.72 -4.06 1.74
CA ASP A 151 9.10 -3.75 0.35
C ASP A 151 7.93 -3.93 -0.61
N ILE A 152 7.18 -5.03 -0.49
CA ILE A 152 5.98 -5.28 -1.32
C ILE A 152 4.93 -4.19 -1.08
N TYR A 153 4.63 -3.86 0.18
CA TYR A 153 3.65 -2.81 0.49
C TYR A 153 4.12 -1.44 -0.05
N ALA A 154 5.40 -1.10 0.11
CA ALA A 154 5.97 0.12 -0.42
C ALA A 154 5.86 0.17 -1.96
N GLY A 155 6.18 -0.93 -2.64
CA GLY A 155 6.02 -1.08 -4.09
C GLY A 155 4.57 -1.01 -4.57
N ILE A 156 3.59 -1.27 -3.69
CA ILE A 156 2.16 -1.01 -3.94
C ILE A 156 1.82 0.46 -3.75
N LYS A 157 2.28 1.07 -2.65
CA LYS A 157 1.88 2.41 -2.23
C LYS A 157 2.47 3.51 -3.11
N TYR A 158 3.73 3.42 -3.50
CA TYR A 158 4.43 4.55 -4.12
C TYR A 158 4.43 4.50 -5.66
N GLN A 159 3.56 3.67 -6.25
CA GLN A 159 3.38 3.68 -7.70
C GLN A 159 2.84 5.03 -8.18
N PRO A 160 3.26 5.52 -9.36
CA PRO A 160 2.85 6.83 -9.87
C PRO A 160 1.34 7.04 -10.05
N SER A 161 0.56 5.96 -10.13
CA SER A 161 -0.90 5.95 -10.26
C SER A 161 -1.65 6.05 -8.93
N ARG A 162 -0.96 6.21 -7.79
CA ARG A 162 -1.62 6.48 -6.51
C ARG A 162 -1.89 7.96 -6.29
N PHE A 163 -3.04 8.23 -5.70
CA PHE A 163 -3.44 9.56 -5.27
C PHE A 163 -4.30 9.51 -4.00
N ALA A 164 -4.28 10.58 -3.21
CA ALA A 164 -5.19 10.79 -2.09
C ALA A 164 -6.42 11.57 -2.59
N PRO A 165 -7.61 10.96 -2.62
CA PRO A 165 -8.80 11.63 -3.14
C PRO A 165 -9.29 12.72 -2.17
N ASP A 166 -9.77 13.82 -2.75
CA ASP A 166 -10.44 14.90 -2.03
C ASP A 166 -11.97 14.79 -2.14
N ASP A 167 -12.67 15.77 -1.59
CA ASP A 167 -14.13 15.77 -1.57
C ASP A 167 -14.72 15.93 -2.99
N GLU A 168 -14.06 16.66 -3.89
CA GLU A 168 -14.50 16.83 -5.29
C GLU A 168 -14.38 15.52 -6.08
N TYR A 169 -13.24 14.84 -5.97
CA TYR A 169 -13.04 13.56 -6.62
C TYR A 169 -14.06 12.51 -6.16
N ILE A 170 -14.32 12.43 -4.85
CA ILE A 170 -15.25 11.45 -4.28
C ILE A 170 -16.68 11.68 -4.81
N GLN A 171 -17.13 12.93 -4.89
CA GLN A 171 -18.44 13.28 -5.44
C GLN A 171 -18.55 12.91 -6.92
N ALA A 172 -17.50 13.22 -7.70
CA ALA A 172 -17.46 12.85 -9.11
C ALA A 172 -17.44 11.33 -9.32
N TYR A 173 -16.76 10.58 -8.44
CA TYR A 173 -16.73 9.12 -8.49
C TYR A 173 -18.09 8.51 -8.18
N GLU A 174 -18.78 9.01 -7.15
CA GLU A 174 -20.14 8.58 -6.78
C GLU A 174 -21.13 8.76 -7.94
N ALA A 175 -21.12 9.92 -8.58
CA ALA A 175 -22.00 10.21 -9.71
C ALA A 175 -21.81 9.20 -10.87
N ILE A 176 -20.57 8.78 -11.16
CA ILE A 176 -20.31 7.77 -12.20
C ILE A 176 -20.86 6.40 -11.81
N LEU A 177 -20.74 6.01 -10.53
CA LEU A 177 -21.30 4.74 -10.07
C LEU A 177 -22.83 4.73 -10.20
N GLU A 178 -23.50 5.80 -9.77
CA GLU A 178 -24.95 5.95 -9.88
C GLU A 178 -25.43 5.93 -11.35
N GLU A 179 -24.69 6.60 -12.24
CA GLU A 179 -24.99 6.60 -13.68
C GLU A 179 -24.82 5.21 -14.31
N ALA A 180 -23.78 4.46 -13.91
CA ALA A 180 -23.51 3.12 -14.44
C ALA A 180 -24.59 2.08 -14.07
N GLU A 181 -25.30 2.29 -12.96
CA GLU A 181 -26.41 1.42 -12.55
C GLU A 181 -27.70 1.68 -13.36
N GLN A 182 -27.79 2.78 -14.12
CA GLN A 182 -28.99 3.10 -14.89
C GLN A 182 -28.98 2.50 -16.32
N PRO A 183 -29.98 1.67 -16.70
CA PRO A 183 -29.95 0.88 -17.95
C PRO A 183 -30.14 1.68 -19.26
N LYS A 184 -30.31 3.01 -19.21
CA LYS A 184 -30.71 3.85 -20.37
C LYS A 184 -29.63 4.82 -20.89
N TYR A 185 -28.42 4.81 -20.35
CA TYR A 185 -27.46 5.88 -20.66
C TYR A 185 -26.61 5.67 -21.91
N ARG A 186 -26.28 6.78 -22.59
CA ARG A 186 -25.41 6.81 -23.76
C ARG A 186 -23.97 6.58 -23.31
N ARG A 187 -23.29 5.59 -23.91
CA ARG A 187 -21.85 5.29 -23.70
C ARG A 187 -20.92 6.52 -23.74
N GLN A 188 -21.33 7.59 -24.44
CA GLN A 188 -20.53 8.81 -24.59
C GLN A 188 -20.48 9.68 -23.32
N ASP A 189 -21.58 9.78 -22.56
CA ASP A 189 -21.63 10.65 -21.38
C ASP A 189 -20.80 10.06 -20.23
N THR A 190 -20.90 8.74 -20.01
CA THR A 190 -20.05 8.00 -19.09
C THR A 190 -18.57 8.11 -19.44
N LYS A 191 -18.23 8.09 -20.74
CA LYS A 191 -16.85 8.27 -21.20
C LYS A 191 -16.31 9.66 -20.83
N ASN A 192 -17.09 10.71 -21.07
CA ASN A 192 -16.69 12.07 -20.72
C ASN A 192 -16.52 12.24 -19.19
N ALA A 193 -17.38 11.61 -18.39
CA ALA A 193 -17.27 11.64 -16.93
C ALA A 193 -16.00 10.92 -16.43
N ILE A 194 -15.67 9.76 -17.00
CA ILE A 194 -14.43 9.03 -16.69
C ILE A 194 -13.20 9.86 -17.08
N GLU A 195 -13.21 10.52 -18.25
CA GLU A 195 -12.14 11.43 -18.65
C GLU A 195 -11.97 12.58 -17.66
N ARG A 196 -13.06 13.16 -17.17
CA ARG A 196 -13.01 14.20 -16.12
C ARG A 196 -12.40 13.69 -14.81
N LEU A 197 -12.77 12.49 -14.35
CA LEU A 197 -12.13 11.89 -13.17
C LEU A 197 -10.62 11.75 -13.37
N ARG A 198 -10.19 11.24 -14.52
CA ARG A 198 -8.76 11.09 -14.84
C ARG A 198 -8.02 12.41 -14.87
N GLU A 199 -8.66 13.50 -15.26
CA GLU A 199 -8.05 14.84 -15.15
C GLU A 199 -7.90 15.29 -13.70
N LEU A 200 -8.91 15.05 -12.84
CA LEU A 200 -8.80 15.35 -11.40
C LEU A 200 -7.63 14.59 -10.76
N GLU A 201 -7.48 13.29 -11.06
CA GLU A 201 -6.41 12.42 -10.54
C GLU A 201 -5.01 13.00 -10.73
N LYS A 202 -4.75 13.70 -11.84
CA LYS A 202 -3.43 14.28 -12.14
C LYS A 202 -3.04 15.37 -11.16
N SER A 203 -4.02 16.08 -10.61
CA SER A 203 -3.81 17.20 -9.68
C SER A 203 -3.79 16.77 -8.21
N LEU A 204 -4.28 15.56 -7.92
CA LEU A 204 -4.43 15.08 -6.55
C LEU A 204 -3.08 14.73 -5.92
N PRO A 205 -2.94 14.90 -4.58
CA PRO A 205 -1.71 14.57 -3.87
C PRO A 205 -1.33 13.11 -4.06
N LYS A 206 -0.08 12.85 -4.44
CA LYS A 206 0.46 11.48 -4.55
C LYS A 206 1.16 11.08 -3.25
N PRO A 207 1.18 9.79 -2.88
CA PRO A 207 2.02 9.33 -1.79
C PRO A 207 3.49 9.61 -2.15
N TYR A 208 4.18 10.32 -1.27
CA TYR A 208 5.61 10.58 -1.41
C TYR A 208 6.37 9.83 -0.32
N THR A 209 7.51 9.24 -0.68
CA THR A 209 8.41 8.62 0.29
C THR A 209 9.32 9.70 0.84
N ARG A 210 9.22 9.98 2.14
CA ARG A 210 10.31 10.68 2.84
C ARG A 210 11.43 9.70 3.10
N THR A 211 12.68 10.14 3.04
CA THR A 211 13.85 9.31 3.39
C THR A 211 13.76 8.75 4.81
N SER A 212 13.08 9.45 5.72
CA SER A 212 12.80 8.98 7.08
C SER A 212 11.90 7.74 7.16
N ALA A 213 11.20 7.39 6.07
CA ALA A 213 10.34 6.21 5.99
C ALA A 213 11.06 4.96 5.47
N LEU A 214 12.32 5.10 5.00
CA LEU A 214 13.12 3.97 4.54
C LEU A 214 13.51 3.07 5.72
N GLN A 215 13.53 1.76 5.48
CA GLN A 215 13.79 0.74 6.50
C GLN A 215 14.74 -0.33 5.95
N GLY A 216 15.35 -1.11 6.85
CA GLY A 216 16.22 -2.23 6.51
C GLY A 216 17.25 -1.92 5.41
N TRP A 217 17.31 -2.79 4.40
CA TRP A 217 18.16 -2.62 3.22
C TRP A 217 18.00 -1.27 2.50
N GLN A 218 16.77 -0.76 2.35
CA GLN A 218 16.54 0.52 1.68
C GLN A 218 17.24 1.66 2.42
N LYS A 219 17.09 1.72 3.74
CA LYS A 219 17.74 2.72 4.58
C LYS A 219 19.26 2.55 4.56
N LEU A 220 19.73 1.31 4.70
CA LEU A 220 21.15 0.99 4.76
C LEU A 220 21.87 1.38 3.47
N VAL A 221 21.31 1.01 2.31
CA VAL A 221 21.85 1.38 1.00
C VAL A 221 21.73 2.89 0.78
N PHE A 222 20.58 3.49 1.08
CA PHE A 222 20.35 4.93 0.91
C PHE A 222 21.40 5.79 1.65
N LEU A 223 21.73 5.41 2.89
CA LEU A 223 22.73 6.12 3.71
C LEU A 223 24.16 6.05 3.14
N LYS A 224 24.44 5.12 2.21
CA LYS A 224 25.74 4.97 1.54
C LYS A 224 25.77 5.58 0.14
N LEU A 225 24.64 6.07 -0.35
CA LEU A 225 24.60 6.69 -1.67
C LEU A 225 25.38 8.01 -1.66
N PRO A 226 26.25 8.25 -2.65
CA PRO A 226 26.84 9.56 -2.90
C PRO A 226 25.76 10.63 -3.15
N ASP A 227 26.09 11.90 -2.90
CA ASP A 227 25.20 13.03 -3.22
C ASP A 227 25.23 13.36 -4.72
N ASP A 228 26.39 13.19 -5.36
CA ASP A 228 26.57 13.32 -6.81
C ASP A 228 26.14 12.06 -7.57
N GLU A 229 26.25 12.10 -8.91
CA GLU A 229 26.01 10.93 -9.76
C GLU A 229 26.97 9.78 -9.40
N PHE A 230 26.43 8.55 -9.35
CA PHE A 230 27.18 7.36 -8.97
C PHE A 230 26.83 6.15 -9.83
N GLN A 231 27.75 5.20 -9.93
CA GLN A 231 27.53 3.90 -10.55
C GLN A 231 27.11 2.86 -9.52
N THR A 232 26.38 1.86 -10.01
CA THR A 232 25.99 0.68 -9.21
C THR A 232 27.21 0.01 -8.56
N GLY A 233 28.32 -0.11 -9.29
CA GLY A 233 29.56 -0.73 -8.79
C GLY A 233 30.22 0.02 -7.63
N ASP A 234 29.98 1.33 -7.51
CA ASP A 234 30.54 2.15 -6.43
C ASP A 234 30.03 1.72 -5.05
N LEU A 235 28.89 1.03 -5.01
CA LEU A 235 28.29 0.54 -3.77
C LEU A 235 28.84 -0.81 -3.33
N TYR A 236 29.49 -1.58 -4.20
CA TYR A 236 30.02 -2.91 -3.85
C TYR A 236 31.16 -2.82 -2.83
N LYS A 237 31.84 -1.66 -2.73
CA LYS A 237 32.80 -1.39 -1.65
C LYS A 237 32.17 -1.46 -0.25
N HIS A 238 30.85 -1.29 -0.13
CA HIS A 238 30.11 -1.39 1.12
C HIS A 238 29.56 -2.80 1.38
N ALA A 239 29.82 -3.78 0.50
CA ALA A 239 29.24 -5.12 0.62
C ALA A 239 29.57 -5.79 1.95
N SER A 240 30.82 -5.67 2.45
CA SER A 240 31.22 -6.26 3.74
C SER A 240 30.46 -5.67 4.93
N GLU A 241 30.18 -4.37 4.92
CA GLU A 241 29.38 -3.69 5.96
C GLU A 241 27.92 -4.18 5.92
N PHE A 242 27.38 -4.36 4.72
CA PHE A 242 26.02 -4.89 4.56
C PHE A 242 25.93 -6.36 5.00
N THR A 243 26.96 -7.18 4.73
CA THR A 243 27.04 -8.56 5.24
C THR A 243 27.09 -8.62 6.76
N GLN A 244 27.74 -7.66 7.43
CA GLN A 244 27.74 -7.63 8.90
C GLN A 244 26.34 -7.34 9.47
N THR A 245 25.55 -6.52 8.77
CA THR A 245 24.18 -6.20 9.17
C THR A 245 23.21 -7.34 8.82
N TYR A 246 23.42 -7.99 7.67
CA TYR A 246 22.60 -9.09 7.15
C TYR A 246 23.45 -10.33 6.84
N PRO A 247 23.95 -11.03 7.88
CA PRO A 247 24.90 -12.14 7.71
C PRO A 247 24.32 -13.34 6.95
N GLU A 248 23.00 -13.52 7.01
CA GLU A 248 22.30 -14.61 6.32
C GLU A 248 22.17 -14.36 4.81
N ASN A 249 22.34 -13.12 4.33
CA ASN A 249 22.20 -12.79 2.92
C ASN A 249 23.49 -13.08 2.15
N LYS A 250 23.48 -14.16 1.36
CA LYS A 250 24.63 -14.58 0.53
C LYS A 250 24.76 -13.84 -0.81
N ASN A 251 23.85 -12.92 -1.13
CA ASN A 251 23.71 -12.29 -2.44
C ASN A 251 23.65 -10.76 -2.32
N VAL A 252 24.62 -10.16 -1.62
CA VAL A 252 24.65 -8.73 -1.29
C VAL A 252 24.66 -7.82 -2.52
N GLU A 253 25.52 -8.07 -3.51
CA GLU A 253 25.56 -7.23 -4.72
C GLU A 253 24.26 -7.29 -5.54
N PRO A 254 23.65 -8.47 -5.80
CA PRO A 254 22.28 -8.54 -6.33
C PRO A 254 21.26 -7.78 -5.49
N LYS A 255 21.33 -7.86 -4.15
CA LYS A 255 20.42 -7.15 -3.26
C LYS A 255 20.59 -5.63 -3.36
N ILE A 256 21.82 -5.11 -3.45
CA ILE A 256 22.10 -3.68 -3.72
C ILE A 256 21.41 -3.24 -5.01
N ARG A 257 21.56 -4.01 -6.10
CA ARG A 257 20.91 -3.68 -7.38
C ARG A 257 19.39 -3.65 -7.24
N GLN A 258 18.80 -4.64 -6.56
CA GLN A 258 17.37 -4.68 -6.28
C GLN A 258 16.91 -3.43 -5.51
N VAL A 259 17.66 -3.05 -4.47
CA VAL A 259 17.33 -1.89 -3.62
C VAL A 259 17.43 -0.58 -4.39
N LEU A 260 18.39 -0.43 -5.31
CA LEU A 260 18.44 0.75 -6.18
C LEU A 260 17.21 0.87 -7.07
N GLN A 261 16.71 -0.24 -7.61
CA GLN A 261 15.44 -0.23 -8.37
C GLN A 261 14.27 0.18 -7.46
N GLN A 262 14.20 -0.37 -6.25
CA GLN A 262 13.18 0.01 -5.26
C GLN A 262 13.25 1.51 -4.94
N LEU A 263 14.42 2.04 -4.59
CA LEU A 263 14.60 3.47 -4.27
C LEU A 263 14.22 4.38 -5.46
N ARG A 264 14.45 3.93 -6.69
CA ARG A 264 13.98 4.64 -7.89
C ARG A 264 12.47 4.63 -7.99
N ASP A 265 11.85 3.47 -7.78
CA ASP A 265 10.38 3.32 -7.86
C ASP A 265 9.68 4.11 -6.74
N LEU A 266 10.35 4.31 -5.61
CA LEU A 266 9.93 5.21 -4.53
C LEU A 266 10.14 6.70 -4.85
N GLY A 267 10.77 7.01 -5.99
CA GLY A 267 11.13 8.37 -6.42
C GLY A 267 12.33 8.97 -5.69
N VAL A 268 12.97 8.24 -4.77
CA VAL A 268 14.06 8.72 -3.90
C VAL A 268 15.36 8.94 -4.69
N ILE A 269 15.57 8.16 -5.74
CA ILE A 269 16.71 8.30 -6.66
C ILE A 269 16.24 8.26 -8.12
N LEU A 270 17.06 8.79 -9.01
CA LEU A 270 16.85 8.81 -10.46
C LEU A 270 17.81 7.82 -11.12
N HIS A 271 17.34 7.11 -12.15
CA HIS A 271 18.17 6.27 -13.01
C HIS A 271 18.54 7.04 -14.27
N LEU A 272 19.84 7.21 -14.51
CA LEU A 272 20.38 8.02 -15.62
C LEU A 272 20.78 7.16 -16.84
N GLY A 273 20.62 5.83 -16.75
CA GLY A 273 21.03 4.87 -17.77
C GLY A 273 22.39 4.23 -17.47
N GLU A 274 22.65 3.06 -18.08
CA GLU A 274 23.93 2.34 -17.97
C GLU A 274 24.37 2.05 -16.52
N GLY A 275 23.42 1.88 -15.60
CA GLY A 275 23.71 1.64 -14.18
C GLY A 275 24.22 2.87 -13.42
N ARG A 276 24.03 4.08 -13.99
CA ARG A 276 24.25 5.38 -13.35
C ARG A 276 22.99 5.90 -12.66
N TRP A 277 23.16 6.56 -11.53
CA TRP A 277 22.11 6.97 -10.61
C TRP A 277 22.41 8.33 -9.98
N LYS A 278 21.38 9.01 -9.48
CA LYS A 278 21.53 10.25 -8.69
C LYS A 278 20.43 10.34 -7.63
N LYS A 279 20.71 10.91 -6.45
CA LYS A 279 19.66 11.25 -5.48
C LYS A 279 18.66 12.23 -6.07
N ASN A 280 17.39 12.09 -5.71
CA ASN A 280 16.35 13.03 -6.12
C ASN A 280 16.21 14.15 -5.08
N ASP A 281 16.80 15.31 -5.38
CA ASP A 281 16.89 16.47 -4.47
C ASP A 281 15.52 17.01 -4.01
N PHE A 282 14.45 16.74 -4.75
CA PHE A 282 13.08 17.19 -4.43
C PHE A 282 12.46 16.48 -3.21
N LEU A 283 12.97 15.31 -2.81
CA LEU A 283 12.43 14.51 -1.70
C LEU A 283 13.34 14.50 -0.45
N LEU A 284 14.45 15.24 -0.48
CA LEU A 284 15.41 15.32 0.63
C LEU A 284 15.09 16.45 1.63
N LYS A 285 13.96 17.15 1.47
CA LYS A 285 13.48 18.21 2.38
C LYS A 285 12.28 17.77 3.21
#